data_AF-A0A2G9XDY4-F1
#
_entry.id   AF-A0A2G9XDY4-F1
#
_cell.length_a   1.000
_cell.length_b   1.000
_cell.length_c   1.000
_cell.angle_alpha   90.00
_cell.angle_beta   90.00
_cell.angle_gamma   90.00
#
_symmetry.space_group_name_H-M   'P 1'
#
loop_
_entity.id
_entity.type
_entity.pdbx_description
1 polymer ?
#
loop_
_entity_poly.entity_id
_entity_poly.type
_entity_poly.pdbx_seq_one_letter_code
_entity_poly.pdbx_strand_id
1 'polypeptide(L)'
;ERTTDIMTVIVIIACLFFLIRRLLLPEVRFVTFASDYALLAIALAPFLTGFLAYHQWLPYKTILMLHILCGEIMLIAIPFTRLSHMLFFVFTRAYMGSEFGAVRNSKDW
;
A
#
# COMPACT_ATOMS: atom_id res chain seq x y z
N GLU A 1 16.94 -12.10 7.89
CA GLU A 1 16.19 -11.67 9.09
C GLU A 1 16.30 -10.17 9.30
N ARG A 2 17.47 -9.61 9.62
CA ARG A 2 17.63 -8.15 9.80
C ARG A 2 17.11 -7.29 8.64
N THR A 3 17.37 -7.69 7.39
CA THR A 3 16.92 -6.93 6.21
C THR A 3 15.40 -6.87 6.10
N THR A 4 14.71 -8.00 6.32
CA THR A 4 13.25 -8.08 6.22
C THR A 4 12.57 -7.29 7.33
N ASP A 5 13.14 -7.28 8.54
CA ASP A 5 12.63 -6.45 9.64
C ASP A 5 12.77 -4.97 9.34
N ILE A 6 13.94 -4.53 8.85
CA ILE A 6 14.17 -3.14 8.46
C ILE A 6 13.17 -2.72 7.38
N MET A 7 12.99 -3.53 6.34
CA MET A 7 12.03 -3.23 5.27
C MET A 7 10.59 -3.14 5.79
N THR A 8 10.19 -4.04 6.69
CA THR A 8 8.85 -4.04 7.29
C THR A 8 8.61 -2.79 8.13
N VAL A 9 9.59 -2.41 8.96
CA VAL A 9 9.52 -1.19 9.77
C VAL A 9 9.43 0.06 8.88
N ILE A 10 10.19 0.11 7.78
CA ILE A 10 10.10 1.20 6.81
C ILE A 10 8.67 1.32 6.24
N VAL A 11 8.04 0.21 5.86
CA VAL A 11 6.65 0.20 5.36
C VAL A 11 5.68 0.72 6.42
N ILE A 12 5.80 0.24 7.66
CA ILE A 12 4.96 0.69 8.78
C ILE A 12 5.10 2.21 8.99
N ILE A 13 6.34 2.72 9.04
CA ILE A 13 6.61 4.15 9.21
C ILE A 13 6.06 4.95 8.02
N ALA A 14 6.22 4.47 6.79
CA ALA A 14 5.68 5.13 5.60
C ALA A 14 4.14 5.21 5.64
N CYS A 15 3.45 4.14 6.03
CA CYS A 15 2.01 4.14 6.19
C CYS A 15 1.56 5.14 7.27
N LEU A 16 2.25 5.19 8.41
CA LEU A 16 1.97 6.17 9.46
C LEU A 16 2.19 7.60 8.97
N PHE A 17 3.29 7.85 8.25
CA PHE A 17 3.55 9.15 7.62
C PHE A 17 2.41 9.55 6.67
N PHE A 18 1.97 8.65 5.78
CA PHE A 18 0.86 8.95 4.86
C PHE A 18 -0.47 9.17 5.58
N LEU A 19 -0.73 8.46 6.69
CA LEU A 19 -1.90 8.70 7.53
C LEU A 19 -1.84 10.10 8.14
N ILE A 20 -0.72 10.46 8.78
CA ILE A 20 -0.51 11.77 9.41
C ILE A 20 -0.63 12.88 8.36
N ARG A 21 0.04 12.74 7.20
CA ARG A 21 -0.06 13.68 6.08
C ARG A 21 -1.50 13.93 5.66
N ARG A 22 -2.31 12.88 5.59
CA ARG A 22 -3.72 12.94 5.20
C ARG A 22 -4.62 13.61 6.26
N LEU A 23 -4.24 13.54 7.53
CA LEU A 23 -4.97 14.17 8.63
C LEU A 23 -4.60 15.65 8.81
N LEU A 24 -3.32 15.99 8.65
CA LEU A 24 -2.78 17.31 8.97
C LEU A 24 -2.78 18.29 7.80
N LEU A 25 -2.50 17.85 6.57
CA LEU A 25 -2.44 18.75 5.41
C LEU A 25 -3.84 19.03 4.84
N PRO A 26 -4.32 20.29 4.86
CA PRO A 26 -5.65 20.64 4.37
C PRO A 26 -5.87 20.24 2.91
N GLU A 27 -4.84 20.37 2.07
CA GLU A 27 -4.90 20.11 0.63
C GLU A 27 -5.15 18.63 0.35
N VAL A 28 -4.49 17.76 1.12
CA VAL A 28 -4.67 16.30 1.00
C VAL A 28 -5.99 15.87 1.61
N ARG A 29 -6.35 16.45 2.77
CA ARG A 29 -7.61 16.14 3.47
C ARG A 29 -8.83 16.51 2.64
N PHE A 30 -8.78 17.61 1.88
CA PHE A 30 -9.87 18.06 1.01
C PHE A 30 -10.24 17.05 -0.09
N VAL A 31 -9.25 16.32 -0.61
CA VAL A 31 -9.45 15.30 -1.66
C VAL A 31 -9.49 13.86 -1.13
N THR A 32 -9.59 13.70 0.19
CA THR A 32 -9.55 12.39 0.86
C THR A 32 -10.96 11.86 1.10
N PHE A 33 -11.16 10.57 0.79
CA PHE A 33 -12.40 9.86 1.07
C PHE A 33 -12.22 8.83 2.20
N ALA A 34 -13.32 8.38 2.81
CA ALA A 34 -13.28 7.33 3.84
C ALA A 34 -12.58 6.05 3.35
N SER A 35 -12.75 5.70 2.07
CA SER A 35 -12.09 4.57 1.43
C SER A 35 -10.56 4.68 1.46
N ASP A 36 -9.99 5.89 1.45
CA ASP A 36 -8.54 6.06 1.49
C ASP A 36 -7.93 5.61 2.82
N TYR A 37 -8.62 5.87 3.94
CA TYR A 37 -8.19 5.39 5.25
C TYR A 37 -8.33 3.88 5.36
N ALA A 38 -9.43 3.32 4.83
CA ALA A 38 -9.64 1.88 4.80
C ALA A 38 -8.57 1.15 3.96
N LEU A 39 -8.25 1.66 2.77
CA LEU A 39 -7.21 1.08 1.91
C LEU A 39 -5.81 1.18 2.54
N LEU A 40 -5.52 2.29 3.23
CA LEU A 40 -4.27 2.42 3.96
C LEU A 40 -4.17 1.40 5.11
N ALA A 41 -5.27 1.16 5.83
CA ALA A 41 -5.34 0.12 6.86
C ALA A 41 -5.17 -1.28 6.27
N ILE A 42 -5.84 -1.59 5.15
CA ILE A 42 -5.70 -2.89 4.46
C ILE A 42 -4.26 -3.12 4.00
N ALA A 43 -3.59 -2.09 3.48
CA ALA A 43 -2.19 -2.20 3.07
C ALA A 43 -1.25 -2.38 4.27
N LEU A 44 -1.51 -1.73 5.40
CA LEU A 44 -0.66 -1.77 6.60
C LEU A 44 -0.85 -3.06 7.42
N ALA A 45 -2.07 -3.60 7.49
CA ALA A 45 -2.42 -4.67 8.42
C ALA A 45 -1.59 -5.97 8.25
N PRO A 46 -1.30 -6.47 7.03
CA PRO A 46 -0.44 -7.64 6.84
C PRO A 46 0.98 -7.42 7.38
N PHE A 47 1.54 -6.22 7.22
CA PHE A 47 2.88 -5.89 7.72
C PHE A 47 2.92 -5.85 9.24
N LEU A 48 1.93 -5.22 9.89
CA LEU A 48 1.85 -5.19 11.34
C LEU A 48 1.67 -6.60 11.93
N THR A 49 0.66 -7.33 11.45
CA THR A 49 0.35 -8.67 11.97
C THR A 49 1.47 -9.67 11.67
N GLY A 50 2.10 -9.60 10.49
CA GLY A 50 3.22 -10.47 10.14
C GLY A 50 4.45 -10.19 11.01
N PHE A 51 4.77 -8.91 11.23
CA PHE A 51 5.86 -8.50 12.11
C PHE A 51 5.65 -8.96 13.56
N LEU A 52 4.43 -8.80 14.08
CA LEU A 52 4.05 -9.27 15.41
C LEU A 52 4.09 -10.79 15.55
N ALA A 53 3.66 -11.53 14.52
CA ALA A 53 3.73 -12.99 14.50
C ALA A 53 5.18 -13.49 14.50
N TYR A 54 6.04 -12.86 13.69
CA TYR A 54 7.46 -13.22 13.59
C TYR A 54 8.20 -13.02 14.92
N HIS A 55 7.99 -11.89 15.59
CA HIS A 55 8.62 -11.59 16.88
C HIS A 55 7.92 -12.23 18.09
N GLN A 56 6.79 -12.92 17.87
CA GLN A 56 6.00 -13.58 18.91
C GLN A 56 5.62 -12.68 20.10
N TRP A 57 5.42 -11.39 19.86
CA TRP A 57 5.06 -10.43 20.92
C TRP A 57 3.67 -10.66 21.51
N LEU A 58 2.83 -11.41 20.80
CA LEU A 58 1.44 -11.71 21.12
C LEU A 58 1.18 -13.20 20.83
N PRO A 59 0.03 -13.77 21.23
CA PRO A 59 -0.29 -15.18 20.99
C PRO A 59 -0.15 -15.56 19.52
N TYR A 60 0.90 -16.32 19.21
CA TYR A 60 1.37 -16.58 17.85
C TYR A 60 0.26 -17.07 16.92
N LYS A 61 -0.50 -18.09 17.35
CA LYS A 61 -1.57 -18.69 16.54
C LYS A 61 -2.64 -17.65 16.17
N THR A 62 -3.05 -16.81 17.13
CA THR A 62 -4.06 -15.77 16.89
C THR A 62 -3.56 -14.72 15.91
N ILE A 63 -2.34 -14.21 16.09
CA ILE A 63 -1.78 -13.20 15.20
C ILE A 63 -1.49 -13.75 13.81
N LEU A 64 -1.03 -15.00 13.71
CA LEU A 64 -0.82 -15.66 12.43
C LEU A 64 -2.15 -15.81 11.66
N MET A 65 -3.23 -16.21 12.34
CA MET A 65 -4.56 -16.25 11.72
C MET A 65 -5.03 -14.87 11.26
N LEU A 66 -4.80 -13.83 12.07
CA LEU A 66 -5.10 -12.45 11.67
C LEU A 66 -4.26 -12.00 10.47
N HIS A 67 -2.98 -12.36 10.42
CA HIS A 67 -2.11 -12.05 9.28
C HIS A 67 -2.63 -12.65 7.98
N ILE A 68 -3.00 -13.94 8.01
CA ILE A 68 -3.58 -14.63 6.86
C ILE A 68 -4.87 -13.95 6.43
N LEU A 69 -5.77 -13.65 7.37
CA LEU A 69 -7.04 -12.96 7.08
C LEU A 69 -6.81 -11.56 6.49
N CYS A 70 -5.86 -10.79 7.01
CA CYS A 70 -5.49 -9.49 6.45
C CYS A 70 -4.94 -9.61 5.03
N GLY A 71 -4.14 -10.65 4.76
CA GLY A 71 -3.64 -10.97 3.43
C GLY A 71 -4.76 -11.29 2.46
N GLU A 72 -5.71 -12.15 2.83
CA GLU A 72 -6.86 -12.50 2.01
C GLU A 72 -7.75 -11.28 1.69
N ILE A 73 -8.05 -10.45 2.70
CA ILE A 73 -8.80 -9.20 2.51
C ILE A 73 -8.07 -8.28 1.52
N MET A 74 -6.75 -8.12 1.67
CA MET A 74 -5.95 -7.33 0.75
C MET A 74 -6.03 -7.89 -0.66
N LEU A 75 -5.87 -9.20 -0.84
CA LEU A 75 -5.92 -9.85 -2.15
C LEU A 75 -7.27 -9.67 -2.85
N ILE A 76 -8.37 -9.85 -2.12
CA ILE A 76 -9.73 -9.61 -2.63
C ILE A 76 -9.92 -8.14 -3.01
N ALA A 77 -9.34 -7.21 -2.26
CA ALA A 77 -9.48 -5.78 -2.49
C ALA A 77 -8.70 -5.26 -3.72
N ILE A 78 -7.61 -5.93 -4.14
CA ILE A 78 -6.75 -5.46 -5.24
C ILE A 78 -7.54 -5.07 -6.51
N PRO A 79 -8.36 -5.95 -7.12
CA PRO A 79 -8.99 -5.64 -8.41
C PRO A 79 -10.11 -4.60 -8.31
N PHE A 80 -10.67 -4.36 -7.12
CA PHE A 80 -11.84 -3.51 -6.94
C PHE A 80 -11.51 -2.15 -6.33
N THR A 81 -10.23 -1.86 -6.09
CA THR A 81 -9.82 -0.66 -5.36
C THR A 81 -8.63 0.03 -6.03
N ARG A 82 -8.22 1.17 -5.45
CA ARG A 82 -7.02 1.90 -5.89
C ARG A 82 -5.73 1.11 -5.68
N LEU A 83 -5.76 -0.03 -4.98
CA LEU A 83 -4.59 -0.91 -4.85
C LEU A 83 -4.17 -1.55 -6.18
N SER A 84 -5.09 -1.65 -7.15
CA SER A 84 -4.79 -2.12 -8.52
C SER A 84 -3.62 -1.39 -9.19
N HIS A 85 -3.32 -0.14 -8.78
CA HIS A 85 -2.17 0.60 -9.29
C HIS A 85 -0.85 -0.16 -9.10
N MET A 86 -0.71 -0.98 -8.04
CA MET A 86 0.53 -1.72 -7.81
C MET A 86 0.84 -2.72 -8.95
N LEU A 87 -0.21 -3.25 -9.60
CA LEU A 87 -0.07 -4.17 -10.73
C LEU A 87 0.08 -3.40 -12.04
N PHE A 88 -0.75 -2.38 -12.26
CA PHE A 88 -0.82 -1.67 -13.53
C PHE A 88 0.21 -0.54 -13.69
N PHE A 89 0.93 -0.15 -12.64
CA PHE A 89 1.89 0.95 -12.69
C PHE A 89 2.90 0.81 -13.83
N VAL A 90 3.59 -0.33 -13.91
CA VAL A 90 4.65 -0.52 -14.91
C VAL A 90 4.07 -0.54 -16.33
N PHE A 91 2.97 -1.26 -16.53
CA PHE A 91 2.34 -1.42 -17.85
C PHE A 91 1.80 -0.09 -18.39
N THR A 92 1.07 0.65 -17.56
CA THR A 92 0.48 1.94 -17.98
C THR A 92 1.57 2.97 -18.25
N ARG A 93 2.62 3.06 -17.41
CA ARG A 93 3.74 3.98 -17.62
C ARG A 93 4.56 3.63 -18.86
N ALA A 94 4.86 2.35 -19.08
CA ALA A 94 5.59 1.91 -20.27
C ALA A 94 4.80 2.18 -21.56
N TYR A 95 3.50 1.86 -21.57
CA TYR A 95 2.63 2.11 -22.70
C TYR A 95 2.51 3.61 -23.02
N MET A 96 2.26 4.45 -22.01
CA MET A 96 2.17 5.90 -22.22
C MET A 96 3.49 6.49 -22.74
N GLY A 97 4.63 6.05 -22.21
CA GLY A 97 5.94 6.49 -22.69
C GLY A 97 6.19 6.10 -24.16
N SER A 98 5.83 4.87 -24.54
CA SER A 98 5.96 4.41 -25.93
C SER A 98 5.04 5.17 -26.87
N GLU A 99 3.76 5.29 -26.54
CA GLU A 99 2.77 5.89 -27.43
C GLU A 99 2.96 7.39 -27.57
N PHE A 100 3.01 8.12 -26.45
CA PHE A 100 3.02 9.58 -26.50
C PHE A 100 4.42 10.13 -26.77
N GLY A 101 5.48 9.46 -26.30
CA GLY A 101 6.85 9.83 -26.57
C GLY A 101 7.33 9.38 -27.95
N ALA A 102 7.45 8.07 -28.15
CA ALA A 102 8.14 7.52 -29.32
C ALA A 102 7.27 7.50 -30.61
N VAL A 103 5.98 7.18 -30.49
CA VAL A 103 5.09 7.06 -31.67
C VAL A 103 4.50 8.40 -32.06
N ARG A 104 3.80 9.06 -31.13
CA ARG A 104 3.02 10.28 -31.42
C ARG A 104 3.84 11.56 -31.32
N ASN A 105 5.05 11.52 -30.75
CA ASN A 105 5.90 12.69 -30.53
C ASN A 105 5.11 13.86 -29.92
N SER A 106 4.30 13.54 -28.91
CA SER A 106 3.42 14.50 -28.26
C SER A 106 4.30 15.52 -27.53
N LYS A 107 4.05 16.80 -27.77
CA LYS A 107 4.77 17.87 -27.10
C LYS A 107 4.34 17.90 -25.62
N ASP A 108 5.23 17.48 -24.73
CA ASP A 108 5.11 17.85 -23.32
C ASP A 108 5.43 19.36 -23.19
N TRP A 109 4.73 20.01 -22.26
CA TRP A 109 4.60 21.47 -22.06
C TRP A 109 5.69 22.38 -22.68
#